data_AF-A0A970NW87-F1
#
_entry.id   AF-A0A970NW87-F1
#
_cell.length_a   1.000
_cell.length_b   1.000
_cell.length_c   1.000
_cell.angle_alpha   90.00
_cell.angle_beta   90.00
_cell.angle_gamma   90.00
#
_symmetry.space_group_name_H-M   'P 1'
#
loop_
_entity.id
_entity.type
_entity.pdbx_description
1 polymer ?
#
loop_
_entity_poly.entity_id
_entity_poly.type
_entity_poly.pdbx_seq_one_letter_code
_entity_poly.pdbx_strand_id
1 'polypeptide(L)' 'MPIESVITNKSLRMTNNYGVIDGKVLRKTKTYGHVSPEATNENILNVYNTIDSLQNATAEICQVVTTTKLTEVNP' A
#
# COMPACT_ATOMS: atom_id res chain seq x y z
N MET A 1 -16.63 13.01 -25.32
CA MET A 1 -17.40 12.46 -24.18
C MET A 1 -16.54 12.64 -22.94
N PRO A 2 -17.09 13.14 -21.82
CA PRO A 2 -16.35 13.27 -20.56
C PRO A 2 -16.08 11.88 -19.96
N ILE A 3 -14.89 11.72 -19.36
CA ILE A 3 -14.49 10.50 -18.64
C ILE A 3 -14.50 10.84 -17.15
N GLU A 4 -15.26 10.09 -16.37
CA GLU A 4 -15.23 10.15 -14.91
C GLU A 4 -14.26 9.10 -14.34
N SER A 5 -13.55 9.47 -13.27
CA SER A 5 -12.64 8.60 -12.53
C SER A 5 -13.06 8.55 -11.07
N VAL A 6 -13.36 7.35 -10.57
CA VAL A 6 -13.74 7.12 -9.17
C VAL A 6 -12.77 6.14 -8.53
N ILE A 7 -12.26 6.46 -7.34
CA ILE A 7 -11.45 5.53 -6.53
C ILE A 7 -12.37 4.42 -6.02
N THR A 8 -12.03 3.19 -6.35
CA THR A 8 -12.81 1.99 -5.94
C THR A 8 -12.12 1.19 -4.84
N ASN A 9 -10.80 1.32 -4.72
CA ASN A 9 -10.05 0.63 -3.69
C ASN A 9 -8.76 1.38 -3.35
N LYS A 10 -8.31 1.21 -2.10
CA LYS A 10 -7.03 1.70 -1.59
C LYS A 10 -6.38 0.58 -0.77
N SER A 11 -5.07 0.44 -0.91
CA SER A 11 -4.30 -0.55 -0.14
C SER A 11 -2.93 0.00 0.23
N LEU A 12 -2.40 -0.47 1.35
CA LEU A 12 -1.03 -0.21 1.80
C LEU A 12 -0.16 -1.39 1.38
N ARG A 13 0.84 -1.14 0.54
CA ARG A 13 1.85 -2.12 0.15
C ARG A 13 3.16 -1.80 0.86
N MET A 14 3.70 -2.79 1.54
CA MET A 14 4.86 -2.68 2.41
C MET A 14 5.91 -3.71 2.02
N THR A 15 7.15 -3.28 1.82
CA THR A 15 8.28 -4.18 1.54
C THR A 15 9.20 -4.23 2.74
N ASN A 16 9.43 -5.46 3.23
CA ASN A 16 10.22 -5.72 4.42
C ASN A 16 11.49 -6.48 4.07
N ASN A 17 12.59 -6.08 4.67
CA ASN A 17 13.89 -6.73 4.59
C ASN A 17 14.13 -7.57 5.85
N TYR A 18 14.36 -8.87 5.65
CA TYR A 18 14.60 -9.85 6.70
C TYR A 18 16.10 -10.15 6.89
N GLY A 19 16.98 -9.36 6.29
CA GLY A 19 18.42 -9.58 6.29
C GLY A 19 18.85 -10.67 5.32
N VAL A 20 20.03 -11.25 5.57
CA VAL A 20 20.60 -12.32 4.73
C VAL A 20 20.15 -13.67 5.28
N ILE A 21 19.46 -14.44 4.44
CA ILE A 21 19.08 -15.84 4.70
C ILE A 21 19.63 -16.66 3.54
N ASP A 22 20.35 -17.74 3.83
CA ASP A 22 20.99 -18.61 2.84
C ASP A 22 21.89 -17.86 1.83
N GLY A 23 22.63 -16.86 2.32
CA GLY A 23 23.55 -16.05 1.51
C GLY A 23 22.86 -15.05 0.57
N LYS A 24 21.54 -14.88 0.66
CA LYS A 24 20.78 -13.91 -0.14
C LYS A 24 19.99 -12.95 0.75
N VAL A 25 19.91 -11.69 0.34
CA VAL A 25 19.04 -10.72 1.03
C VAL A 25 17.59 -11.10 0.77
N LEU A 26 16.85 -11.43 1.82
CA LEU A 26 15.44 -11.79 1.73
C LEU A 26 14.58 -10.54 1.90
N ARG A 27 13.92 -10.15 0.82
CA ARG A 27 12.86 -9.14 0.85
C ARG A 27 11.52 -9.79 0.58
N LYS A 28 10.50 -9.43 1.36
CA LYS A 28 9.11 -9.83 1.11
C LYS A 28 8.22 -8.60 1.11
N THR A 29 7.29 -8.59 0.17
CA THR A 29 6.26 -7.56 0.09
C THR A 29 4.95 -8.11 0.61
N LYS A 30 4.26 -7.34 1.45
CA LYS A 30 2.89 -7.59 1.88
C LYS A 30 1.99 -6.44 1.42
N THR A 31 0.75 -6.76 1.07
CA THR A 31 -0.27 -5.77 0.74
C THR A 31 -1.43 -5.91 1.71
N TYR A 32 -1.70 -4.84 2.43
CA TYR A 32 -2.84 -4.69 3.32
C TYR A 32 -3.97 -4.02 2.54
N GLY A 33 -4.97 -4.82 2.16
CA GLY A 33 -6.16 -4.36 1.47
C GLY A 33 -7.15 -3.67 2.41
N HIS A 34 -8.29 -3.23 1.84
CA HIS A 34 -9.40 -2.61 2.56
C HIS A 34 -9.00 -1.37 3.37
N VAL A 35 -8.03 -0.60 2.88
CA VAL A 35 -7.75 0.72 3.42
C VAL A 35 -8.91 1.62 3.03
N SER A 36 -9.46 2.36 3.99
CA SER A 36 -10.53 3.33 3.71
C SER A 36 -10.08 4.26 2.57
N PRO A 37 -10.92 4.50 1.54
CA PRO A 37 -10.60 5.46 0.48
C PRO A 37 -10.21 6.83 1.03
N GLU A 38 -10.88 7.23 2.12
CA GLU A 38 -10.69 8.50 2.84
C GLU A 38 -9.47 8.52 3.76
N ALA A 39 -8.77 7.39 3.93
CA ALA A 39 -7.58 7.35 4.79
C ALA A 39 -6.53 8.32 4.26
N THR A 40 -6.09 9.26 5.10
CA THR A 40 -5.06 10.22 4.73
C THR A 40 -3.70 9.54 4.60
N ASN A 41 -2.77 10.18 3.89
CA ASN A 41 -1.40 9.68 3.80
C ASN A 41 -0.74 9.59 5.19
N GLU A 42 -1.07 10.51 6.10
CA GLU A 42 -0.60 10.48 7.50
C GLU A 42 -1.13 9.26 8.25
N ASN A 43 -2.42 8.93 8.09
CA ASN A 43 -2.98 7.73 8.71
C ASN A 43 -2.28 6.47 8.18
N ILE A 44 -2.05 6.40 6.86
CA ILE A 44 -1.38 5.26 6.24
C ILE A 44 0.08 5.14 6.72
N LEU A 45 0.79 6.27 6.83
CA LEU A 45 2.18 6.28 7.31
C LEU A 45 2.27 5.88 8.78
N ASN A 46 1.34 6.35 9.62
CA ASN A 46 1.26 5.93 11.03
C ASN A 46 1.01 4.43 11.17
N VAL A 47 0.10 3.88 10.37
CA VAL A 47 -0.15 2.42 10.33
C VAL A 47 1.09 1.68 9.84
N TYR A 48 1.76 2.15 8.78
CA TYR A 48 3.02 1.57 8.30
C TYR A 48 4.07 1.51 9.43
N ASN A 49 4.30 2.62 10.13
CA ASN A 49 5.27 2.67 11.24
C ASN A 49 4.87 1.77 12.42
N THR A 50 3.57 1.66 12.69
CA THR A 50 3.05 0.77 13.73
C THR A 50 3.25 -0.70 13.35
N ILE A 51 3.05 -1.06 12.09
CA ILE A 51 3.27 -2.43 11.63
C ILE A 51 4.77 -2.75 11.63
N ASP A 52 5.64 -1.82 11.22
CA ASP A 52 7.09 -1.97 11.25
C ASP A 52 7.60 -2.23 12.67
N SER A 53 7.13 -1.47 13.66
CA SER A 53 7.55 -1.64 15.07
C SER A 53 7.13 -2.97 15.70
N LEU A 54 6.14 -3.66 15.13
CA LEU A 54 5.67 -4.97 15.58
C LEU A 54 6.43 -6.13 14.91
N GLN A 55 7.32 -5.86 13.97
CA GLN A 55 8.01 -6.88 13.17
C GLN A 55 9.51 -6.92 13.47
N ASN A 56 10.09 -8.11 13.36
CA ASN A 56 11.55 -8.28 13.45
C ASN A 56 12.28 -7.86 12.17
N ALA A 57 11.55 -7.68 11.07
CA ALA A 57 12.09 -7.25 9.79
C ALA A 57 11.97 -5.74 9.65
N THR A 58 12.93 -5.10 8.97
CA THR A 58 12.90 -3.66 8.73
C THR A 58 12.06 -3.35 7.49
N ALA A 59 11.03 -2.53 7.64
CA ALA A 59 10.26 -2.01 6.51
C ALA A 59 11.10 -0.97 5.73
N GLU A 60 11.31 -1.23 4.44
CA GLU A 60 12.11 -0.35 3.56
C GLU A 60 11.23 0.55 2.70
N ILE A 61 10.01 0.12 2.36
CA ILE A 61 9.16 0.84 1.40
C ILE A 61 7.70 0.83 1.87
N CYS A 62 7.12 2.03 1.95
CA CYS A 62 5.69 2.27 2.10
C CYS A 62 5.10 2.74 0.76
N GLN A 63 4.06 2.06 0.25
CA GLN A 63 3.38 2.44 -0.99
C GLN A 63 1.87 2.45 -0.79
N VAL A 64 1.21 3.48 -1.31
CA VAL A 64 -0.26 3.51 -1.42
C VAL A 64 -0.62 3.05 -2.83
N VAL A 65 -1.44 2.01 -2.92
CA VAL A 65 -1.95 1.52 -4.20
C VAL A 65 -3.44 1.87 -4.27
N THR A 66 -3.78 2.72 -5.23
CA THR A 66 -5.15 3.16 -5.50
C THR A 66 -5.65 2.51 -6.78
N THR A 67 -6.84 1.92 -6.75
CA THR A 67 -7.51 1.39 -7.93
C THR A 67 -8.63 2.34 -8.33
N THR A 68 -8.56 2.91 -9.52
CA THR A 68 -9.59 3.78 -10.08
C THR A 68 -10.39 3.05 -11.15
N LYS A 69 -11.71 3.25 -11.15
CA LYS A 69 -12.59 2.86 -12.24
C LYS A 69 -12.82 4.08 -13.12
N LEU A 70 -12.60 3.91 -14.42
CA LEU A 70 -12.90 4.91 -15.43
C LEU A 70 -14.25 4.58 -16.06
N THR A 71 -15.11 5.58 -16.24
CA THR A 71 -16.42 5.40 -16.89
C THR A 71 -16.67 6.54 -17.86
N GLU A 72 -17.08 6.19 -19.07
CA GLU A 72 -17.52 7.15 -20.09
C GLU A 72 -18.95 7.59 -19.76
N VAL A 73 -19.17 8.91 -19.67
CA VAL A 73 -20.50 9.46 -19.44
C VAL A 73 -21.05 9.95 -20.77
N ASN A 74 -22.13 9.32 -21.23
CA ASN A 74 -22.90 9.82 -22.38
C ASN A 74 -23.91 10.86 -21.88
N PRO A 75 -24.08 11.99 -22.59
CA PRO A 75 -25.04 13.04 -22.23
C PRO A 75 -26.50 12.56 -22.26
#